data_AF-A0A015K718-F1
#
_entry.id   AF-A0A015K718-F1
#
_cell.length_a   1.000
_cell.length_b   1.000
_cell.length_c   1.000
_cell.angle_alpha   90.00
_cell.angle_beta   90.00
_cell.angle_gamma   90.00
#
_symmetry.space_group_name_H-M   'P 1'
#
loop_
_entity.id
_entity.type
_entity.pdbx_description
1 polymer ?
#
loop_
_entity_poly.entity_id
_entity_poly.type
_entity_poly.pdbx_seq_one_letter_code
_entity_poly.pdbx_strand_id
1 'polypeptide(L)'
;MISKIVINRDVRYAAPWFVEGQGEELATNTLEYYHLIGSKSLDLSRGSHIHIVKGKLIGYGDELSGEEHEKLNKKNPGMIYAPIKQKSVVIRFSSTANVTLKEWQVCVAFICN
;
A
#
# COMPACT_ATOMS: atom_id res chain seq x y z
N MET A 1 26.69 -2.80 -20.60
CA MET A 1 27.12 -1.85 -19.56
C MET A 1 26.13 -2.00 -18.41
N ILE A 2 26.51 -2.73 -17.35
CA ILE A 2 25.61 -3.02 -16.23
C ILE A 2 25.89 -1.98 -15.15
N SER A 3 24.99 -1.01 -15.00
CA SER A 3 25.06 -0.01 -13.94
C SER A 3 24.70 -0.69 -12.62
N LYS A 4 25.69 -0.85 -11.74
CA LYS A 4 25.49 -1.21 -10.32
C LYS A 4 24.61 -0.12 -9.70
N ILE A 5 23.38 -0.45 -9.35
CA ILE A 5 22.58 0.41 -8.47
C ILE A 5 23.19 0.30 -7.08
N VAL A 6 24.02 1.27 -6.72
CA VAL A 6 24.46 1.46 -5.34
C VAL A 6 23.30 2.12 -4.60
N ILE A 7 22.49 1.32 -3.91
CA ILE A 7 21.50 1.84 -2.98
C ILE A 7 22.28 2.32 -1.75
N ASN A 8 22.47 3.63 -1.65
CA ASN A 8 23.12 4.26 -0.52
C ASN A 8 22.27 4.00 0.74
N ARG A 9 22.79 3.20 1.69
CA ARG A 9 22.08 2.72 2.89
C ARG A 9 22.08 3.73 4.06
N ASP A 10 22.43 4.99 3.81
CA ASP A 10 22.58 6.02 4.86
C ASP A 10 21.50 7.10 4.83
N VAL A 11 20.24 6.68 4.87
CA VAL A 11 19.12 7.60 5.15
C VAL A 11 18.33 7.05 6.33
N ARG A 12 18.87 7.22 7.54
CA ARG A 12 18.10 7.05 8.79
C ARG A 12 17.26 8.31 9.05
N TYR A 13 16.34 8.62 8.15
CA TYR A 13 15.16 9.39 8.54
C TYR A 13 14.05 8.37 8.77
N ALA A 14 14.04 7.77 9.96
CA ALA A 14 12.82 7.17 10.44
C ALA A 14 11.78 8.27 10.41
N ALA A 15 10.77 8.13 9.53
CA ALA A 15 9.74 9.16 9.40
C ALA A 15 9.12 9.39 10.79
N PRO A 16 8.69 10.62 11.15
CA PRO A 16 8.24 10.94 12.52
C PRO A 16 7.09 10.07 13.06
N TRP A 17 6.41 9.36 12.16
CA TRP A 17 5.32 8.43 12.43
C TRP A 17 5.75 6.95 12.54
N PHE A 18 7.04 6.65 12.34
CA PHE A 18 7.59 5.30 12.46
C PHE A 18 7.91 5.00 13.94
N VAL A 19 7.13 4.11 14.53
CA VAL A 19 7.41 3.57 15.87
C VAL A 19 8.20 2.27 15.71
N GLU A 20 9.31 2.13 16.43
CA GLU A 20 10.12 0.90 16.44
C GLU A 20 9.23 -0.30 16.81
N GLY A 21 9.25 -1.36 15.98
CA GLY A 21 8.34 -2.50 16.08
C GLY A 21 7.06 -2.44 15.23
N GLN A 22 6.63 -1.28 14.71
CA GLN A 22 5.50 -1.19 13.78
C GLN A 22 5.78 -1.83 12.43
N GLY A 23 7.03 -1.81 11.97
CA GLY A 23 7.39 -2.28 10.63
C GLY A 23 7.12 -3.77 10.41
N GLU A 24 7.40 -4.60 11.42
CA GLU A 24 7.18 -6.05 11.36
C GLU A 24 5.68 -6.37 11.34
N GLU A 25 4.92 -5.72 12.22
CA GLU A 25 3.47 -5.84 12.31
C GLU A 25 2.80 -5.38 10.99
N LEU A 26 3.19 -4.22 10.47
CA LEU A 26 2.69 -3.68 9.21
C LEU A 26 3.02 -4.63 8.05
N ALA A 27 4.25 -5.14 7.97
CA ALA A 27 4.65 -6.08 6.92
C ALA A 27 3.82 -7.36 6.98
N THR A 28 3.64 -7.92 8.18
CA THR A 28 2.85 -9.14 8.41
C THR A 28 1.39 -8.93 8.02
N ASN A 29 0.77 -7.83 8.48
CA ASN A 29 -0.60 -7.48 8.17
C ASN A 29 -0.80 -7.21 6.67
N THR A 30 0.19 -6.61 6.01
CA THR A 30 0.17 -6.38 4.55
C THR A 30 0.20 -7.68 3.77
N LEU A 31 1.03 -8.64 4.16
CA LEU A 31 1.09 -9.95 3.50
C LEU A 31 -0.24 -10.71 3.65
N GLU A 32 -0.81 -10.72 4.86
CA GLU A 32 -2.11 -11.35 5.10
C GLU A 32 -3.23 -10.68 4.30
N TYR A 33 -3.23 -9.34 4.22
CA TYR A 33 -4.17 -8.59 3.39
C TYR A 33 -4.14 -9.08 1.94
N TYR A 34 -2.96 -9.13 1.32
CA TYR A 34 -2.85 -9.58 -0.07
C TYR A 34 -3.20 -11.06 -0.25
N HIS A 35 -2.88 -11.90 0.73
CA HIS A 35 -3.29 -13.31 0.74
C HIS A 35 -4.83 -13.45 0.71
N LEU A 36 -5.53 -12.73 1.59
CA LEU A 36 -6.99 -12.75 1.69
C LEU A 36 -7.69 -12.17 0.46
N ILE A 37 -7.13 -11.12 -0.14
CA ILE A 37 -7.65 -10.56 -1.39
C ILE A 37 -7.45 -11.55 -2.55
N GLY A 38 -6.26 -12.16 -2.62
CA GLY A 38 -5.91 -13.15 -3.65
C GLY A 38 -6.73 -14.44 -3.57
N SER A 39 -7.10 -14.87 -2.36
CA SER A 39 -7.92 -16.08 -2.15
C SER A 39 -9.37 -15.91 -2.57
N LYS A 40 -9.86 -14.67 -2.74
CA LYS A 40 -11.27 -14.34 -3.03
C LYS A 40 -12.27 -14.95 -2.03
N SER A 41 -11.83 -15.24 -0.81
CA SER A 41 -12.65 -15.88 0.23
C SER A 41 -13.33 -14.89 1.17
N LEU A 42 -13.18 -13.58 0.95
CA LEU A 42 -13.75 -12.53 1.78
C LEU A 42 -15.22 -12.29 1.49
N ASP A 43 -16.01 -12.12 2.55
CA ASP A 43 -17.45 -11.92 2.46
C ASP A 43 -17.80 -10.43 2.37
N LEU A 44 -18.15 -9.99 1.16
CA LEU A 44 -18.53 -8.61 0.86
C LEU A 44 -19.85 -8.17 1.51
N SER A 45 -20.67 -9.09 2.02
CA SER A 45 -21.92 -8.74 2.72
C SER A 45 -21.68 -8.23 4.13
N ARG A 46 -20.49 -8.51 4.70
CA ARG A 46 -20.13 -8.15 6.08
C ARG A 46 -19.49 -6.76 6.22
N GLY A 47 -19.12 -6.15 5.10
CA GLY A 47 -18.51 -4.83 5.08
C GLY A 47 -17.70 -4.58 3.81
N SER A 48 -17.45 -3.32 3.52
CA SER A 48 -16.60 -2.90 2.39
C SER A 48 -15.10 -2.98 2.70
N HIS A 49 -14.73 -3.04 3.99
CA HIS A 49 -13.36 -3.03 4.50
C HIS A 49 -13.11 -4.19 5.46
N ILE A 50 -11.84 -4.56 5.59
CA ILE A 50 -11.34 -5.55 6.54
C ILE A 50 -10.32 -4.96 7.49
N HIS A 51 -10.31 -5.48 8.71
CA HIS A 51 -9.40 -5.09 9.78
C HIS A 51 -8.48 -6.26 10.14
N ILE A 52 -7.18 -6.05 9.98
CA ILE A 52 -6.13 -7.05 10.24
C ILE A 52 -5.21 -6.53 11.34
N VAL A 53 -4.97 -7.40 12.32
CA VAL A 53 -4.04 -7.17 13.42
C VAL A 53 -3.31 -8.47 13.71
N LYS A 54 -2.00 -8.40 13.88
CA LYS A 54 -1.07 -9.50 14.17
C LYS A 54 -1.20 -10.66 13.19
N GLY A 55 -1.27 -10.33 11.90
CA GLY A 55 -1.41 -11.28 10.80
C GLY A 55 -2.75 -12.01 10.77
N LYS A 56 -3.79 -11.49 11.41
CA LYS A 56 -5.10 -12.13 11.48
C LYS A 56 -6.22 -11.16 11.13
N LEU A 57 -7.19 -11.65 10.36
CA LEU A 57 -8.46 -10.96 10.13
C LEU A 57 -9.27 -10.92 11.44
N ILE A 58 -9.43 -9.74 12.01
CA ILE A 58 -10.18 -9.53 13.26
C ILE A 58 -11.64 -9.18 12.97
N GLY A 59 -11.93 -8.54 11.84
CA GLY A 59 -13.29 -8.17 11.50
C GLY A 59 -13.46 -7.47 10.17
N TYR A 60 -14.72 -7.17 9.90
CA TYR A 60 -15.19 -6.41 8.75
C TYR A 60 -15.76 -5.08 9.25
N GLY A 61 -15.81 -4.09 8.38
CA GLY A 61 -16.51 -2.84 8.63
C GLY A 61 -16.66 -2.02 7.36
N ASP A 62 -17.15 -0.80 7.53
CA ASP A 62 -17.31 0.15 6.44
C ASP A 62 -16.20 1.19 6.42
N GLU A 63 -16.23 2.08 5.43
CA GLU A 63 -15.28 3.16 5.31
C GLU A 63 -15.29 4.02 6.58
N LEU A 64 -14.11 4.21 7.17
CA LEU A 64 -13.93 5.02 8.37
C LEU A 64 -13.57 6.45 8.00
N SER A 65 -13.98 7.40 8.82
CA SER A 65 -13.41 8.75 8.75
C SER A 65 -11.93 8.74 9.10
N GLY A 66 -11.20 9.76 8.64
CA GLY A 66 -9.77 9.89 8.95
C GLY A 66 -9.47 9.91 10.46
N GLU A 67 -10.35 10.53 11.25
CA GLU A 67 -10.21 10.58 12.71
C GLU A 67 -10.40 9.21 13.37
N GLU A 68 -11.37 8.43 12.92
CA GLU A 68 -11.62 7.07 13.42
C GLU A 68 -10.46 6.15 13.07
N HIS A 69 -9.94 6.27 11.84
CA HIS A 69 -8.77 5.53 11.40
C HIS A 69 -7.53 5.90 12.23
N GLU A 70 -7.30 7.18 12.52
CA GLU A 70 -6.18 7.62 13.36
C GLU A 70 -6.29 7.09 14.79
N LYS A 71 -7.49 7.13 15.39
CA LYS A 71 -7.76 6.55 16.72
C LYS A 71 -7.48 5.04 16.72
N LEU A 72 -7.88 4.34 15.67
CA LEU A 72 -7.67 2.90 15.53
C LEU A 72 -6.17 2.57 15.38
N ASN A 73 -5.43 3.35 14.59
CA ASN A 73 -3.99 3.18 14.41
C ASN A 73 -3.20 3.49 15.68
N LYS A 74 -3.61 4.50 16.46
CA LYS A 74 -3.03 4.80 17.78
C LYS A 74 -3.22 3.65 18.77
N LYS A 75 -4.37 2.97 18.72
CA LYS A 75 -4.68 1.83 19.58
C LYS A 75 -3.91 0.57 19.17
N ASN A 76 -3.82 0.30 17.87
CA ASN A 76 -3.14 -0.85 17.30
C ASN A 76 -2.10 -0.39 16.25
N PRO A 77 -0.90 0.03 16.70
CA PRO A 77 0.20 0.39 15.82
C PRO A 77 0.49 -0.67 14.75
N GLY A 78 0.51 -0.31 13.47
CA GLY A 78 0.82 -1.23 12.37
C GLY A 78 -0.35 -2.11 11.90
N MET A 79 -1.57 -1.88 12.43
CA MET A 79 -2.80 -2.51 11.93
C MET A 79 -3.08 -2.14 10.47
N ILE A 80 -3.86 -2.97 9.78
CA ILE A 80 -4.41 -2.63 8.47
C ILE A 80 -5.93 -2.55 8.56
N TYR A 81 -6.47 -1.43 8.09
CA TYR A 81 -7.88 -1.27 7.80
C TYR A 81 -8.04 -0.84 6.34
N ALA A 82 -8.47 -1.76 5.47
CA ALA A 82 -8.37 -1.57 4.03
C ALA A 82 -9.59 -2.14 3.27
N PRO A 83 -9.92 -1.58 2.10
CA PRO A 83 -11.07 -2.01 1.32
C PRO A 83 -10.86 -3.42 0.74
N ILE A 84 -11.93 -4.21 0.69
CA ILE A 84 -11.93 -5.54 0.06
C ILE A 84 -11.91 -5.42 -1.47
N LYS A 85 -12.65 -4.45 -2.01
CA LYS A 85 -12.63 -4.15 -3.44
C LYS A 85 -11.50 -3.16 -3.72
N GLN A 86 -10.40 -3.65 -4.25
CA GLN A 86 -9.36 -2.77 -4.76
C GLN A 86 -9.83 -2.10 -6.05
N LYS A 87 -9.74 -0.77 -6.09
CA LYS A 87 -9.77 -0.03 -7.36
C LYS A 87 -8.57 -0.45 -8.18
N SER A 88 -8.79 -0.95 -9.39
CA SER A 88 -7.68 -1.32 -10.27
C SER A 88 -6.99 -0.03 -10.74
N VAL A 89 -5.70 0.11 -10.45
CA VAL A 89 -4.89 1.18 -11.00
C VAL A 89 -4.23 0.66 -12.28
N VAL A 90 -4.64 1.20 -13.42
CA VAL A 90 -3.99 0.94 -14.70
C VAL A 90 -2.83 1.93 -14.86
N ILE A 91 -1.61 1.41 -14.90
CA ILE A 91 -0.41 2.20 -15.18
C ILE A 91 -0.11 2.07 -16.67
N ARG A 92 -0.09 3.20 -17.39
CA ARG A 92 0.35 3.25 -18.79
C ARG A 92 1.69 3.95 -18.89
N PHE A 93 2.62 3.30 -19.56
CA PHE A 93 3.89 3.88 -19.98
C PHE A 93 3.80 4.24 -21.45
N SER A 94 4.15 5.48 -21.77
CA SER A 94 4.38 5.90 -23.14
C SER A 94 5.75 6.54 -23.22
N SER A 95 6.42 6.36 -24.36
CA SER A 95 7.70 6.99 -24.63
C SER A 95 7.64 7.67 -25.98
N THR A 96 8.14 8.89 -26.04
CA THR A 96 8.23 9.66 -27.28
C THR A 96 9.66 10.12 -27.47
N ALA A 97 10.18 9.96 -28.68
CA ALA A 97 11.47 10.50 -29.05
C ALA A 97 11.34 12.02 -29.21
N ASN A 98 11.94 12.78 -28.30
CA ASN A 98 12.03 14.22 -28.45
C ASN A 98 13.20 14.53 -29.40
N VAL A 99 12.89 14.72 -30.68
CA VAL A 99 13.88 14.94 -31.74
C VAL A 99 14.66 16.25 -31.58
N THR A 100 14.10 17.25 -30.90
CA THR A 100 14.76 18.54 -30.63
C THR A 100 15.79 18.44 -29.53
N LEU A 101 15.41 17.79 -28.41
CA LEU A 101 16.30 17.59 -27.25
C LEU A 101 17.19 16.34 -27.39
N LYS A 102 16.96 15.52 -28.44
CA LYS A 102 17.66 14.25 -28.71
C LYS A 102 17.62 13.27 -27.53
N GLU A 103 16.48 13.22 -26.84
CA GLU A 103 16.27 12.36 -25.67
C GLU A 103 14.93 11.60 -25.75
N TRP A 104 14.83 10.51 -25.00
CA TRP A 104 13.58 9.78 -24.81
C TRP A 104 12.83 10.36 -23.61
N GLN A 105 11.61 10.84 -23.83
CA GLN A 105 10.74 11.28 -22.75
C GLN A 105 9.75 10.17 -22.41
N VAL A 106 9.74 9.77 -21.14
CA VAL A 106 8.82 8.76 -20.61
C VAL A 106 7.70 9.48 -19.88
N CYS A 107 6.46 9.26 -20.32
CA CYS A 107 5.27 9.72 -19.62
C CYS A 107 4.61 8.54 -18.91
N VAL A 108 4.37 8.71 -17.62
CA VAL A 108 3.67 7.74 -16.76
C VAL A 108 2.28 8.30 -16.47
N ALA A 109 1.24 7.54 -16.82
CA ALA A 109 -0.14 7.88 -16.48
C ALA A 109 -0.73 6.84 -15.52
N PHE A 110 -1.33 7.33 -14.44
CA PHE A 110 -2.07 6.52 -13.47
C PHE A 110 -3.56 6.71 -13.70
N ILE A 111 -4.26 5.64 -14.08
CA ILE A 111 -5.71 5.64 -14.29
C ILE A 111 -6.34 4.78 -13.19
N CYS A 112 -7.19 5.38 -12.36
CA CYS A 112 -7.95 4.66 -11.35
C CYS A 112 -9.31 4.28 -11.95
N ASN A 113 -9.62 2.99 -12.05
CA ASN A 113 -10.96 2.49 -12.40
C ASN A 113 -11.79 2.20 -11.15
#